data_AF-A0A937NTK6-F1
#
_entry.id   AF-A0A937NTK6-F1
#
_cell.length_a   1.000
_cell.length_b   1.000
_cell.length_c   1.000
_cell.angle_alpha   90.00
_cell.angle_beta   90.00
_cell.angle_gamma   90.00
#
_symmetry.space_group_name_H-M   'P 1'
#
loop_
_entity.id
_entity.type
_entity.pdbx_description
1 polymer ?
#
loop_
_entity_poly.entity_id
_entity_poly.type
_entity_poly.pdbx_seq_one_letter_code
_entity_poly.pdbx_strand_id
1 'polypeptide(L)'
;MDDTFDDRVKKAYDEAMAKEWWKGKYAAMNHHEYFAEGVQSWFNNNRQPDHDHNHVDTRKELREYDPGLAALCLEVFGDTALVYSRPATRLRAHLAGYDPSQAPTFAWPKRLGDAQRKIREDVANRSGDQAATVTPPDF
;
A
#
# COMPACT_ATOMS: atom_id res chain seq x y z
N MET A 1 7.79 -10.32 -22.84
CA MET A 1 6.90 -9.38 -22.12
C MET A 1 5.79 -9.05 -23.11
N ASP A 2 4.54 -8.99 -22.68
CA ASP A 2 3.44 -8.57 -23.55
C ASP A 2 3.36 -7.04 -23.53
N ASP A 3 3.83 -6.42 -24.62
CA ASP A 3 3.91 -4.96 -24.73
C ASP A 3 2.53 -4.31 -24.89
N THR A 4 1.46 -5.09 -25.07
CA THR A 4 0.08 -4.60 -25.17
C THR A 4 -0.66 -4.54 -23.84
N PHE A 5 -0.05 -5.04 -22.76
CA PHE A 5 -0.70 -5.15 -21.45
C PHE A 5 -1.14 -3.77 -20.91
N ASP A 6 -0.26 -2.78 -20.99
CA ASP A 6 -0.53 -1.44 -20.48
C ASP A 6 -1.70 -0.76 -21.19
N ASP A 7 -1.80 -0.92 -22.51
CA ASP A 7 -2.95 -0.43 -23.30
C ASP A 7 -4.27 -1.07 -22.85
N ARG A 8 -4.24 -2.36 -22.49
CA ARG A 8 -5.43 -3.07 -21.97
C ARG A 8 -5.79 -2.60 -20.56
N VAL A 9 -4.80 -2.33 -19.70
CA VAL A 9 -5.01 -1.71 -18.39
C VAL A 9 -5.64 -0.33 -18.55
N LYS A 10 -5.10 0.51 -19.43
CA LYS A 10 -5.63 1.84 -19.72
C LYS A 10 -7.06 1.78 -20.23
N LYS A 11 -7.37 0.86 -21.14
CA LYS A 11 -8.74 0.66 -21.64
C LYS A 11 -9.71 0.28 -20.53
N ALA A 12 -9.35 -0.69 -19.68
CA ALA A 12 -10.19 -1.10 -18.56
C ALA A 12 -10.40 0.04 -17.56
N TYR A 13 -9.35 0.82 -17.29
CA TYR A 13 -9.42 2.03 -16.47
C TYR A 13 -10.42 3.05 -17.02
N ASP A 14 -10.32 3.39 -18.31
CA ASP A 14 -11.22 4.35 -18.96
C ASP A 14 -12.69 3.87 -18.87
N GLU A 15 -12.94 2.58 -19.07
CA GLU A 15 -14.27 1.97 -18.92
C GLU A 15 -14.80 2.02 -17.47
N ALA A 16 -13.94 1.78 -16.48
CA ALA A 16 -14.31 1.85 -15.07
C ALA A 16 -14.59 3.29 -14.61
N MET A 17 -13.83 4.27 -15.12
CA MET A 17 -14.05 5.69 -14.84
C MET A 17 -15.34 6.20 -15.49
N ALA A 18 -15.66 5.75 -16.71
CA ALA A 18 -16.92 6.10 -17.37
C ALA A 18 -18.15 5.61 -16.60
N LYS A 19 -18.02 4.54 -15.82
CA LYS A 19 -19.06 4.02 -14.91
C LYS A 19 -18.99 4.61 -13.50
N GLU A 20 -18.05 5.52 -13.25
CA GLU A 20 -17.77 6.16 -11.96
C GLU A 20 -17.43 5.17 -10.83
N TRP A 21 -16.98 3.95 -11.16
CA TRP A 21 -16.74 2.89 -10.18
C TRP A 21 -15.64 3.25 -9.17
N TRP A 22 -14.61 3.98 -9.56
CA TRP A 22 -13.54 4.38 -8.64
C TRP A 22 -13.55 5.88 -8.35
N LYS A 23 -14.65 6.58 -8.67
CA LYS A 23 -14.73 8.04 -8.56
C LYS A 23 -14.41 8.52 -7.14
N GLY A 24 -13.46 9.43 -7.05
CA GLY A 24 -13.00 10.00 -5.77
C GLY A 24 -12.16 9.05 -4.93
N LYS A 25 -11.69 7.93 -5.49
CA LYS A 25 -10.81 6.96 -4.84
C LYS A 25 -9.41 6.98 -5.43
N TYR A 26 -8.44 6.42 -4.72
CA TYR A 26 -7.05 6.41 -5.13
C TYR A 26 -6.84 5.70 -6.48
N ALA A 27 -7.60 4.62 -6.72
CA ALA A 27 -7.65 3.92 -8.00
C ALA A 27 -8.09 4.80 -9.19
N ALA A 28 -8.72 5.96 -8.97
CA ALA A 28 -9.08 6.91 -10.04
C ALA A 28 -7.99 7.95 -10.34
N MET A 29 -6.82 7.89 -9.69
CA MET A 29 -5.74 8.85 -9.95
C MET A 29 -5.09 8.64 -11.32
N ASN A 30 -4.84 7.39 -11.70
CA ASN A 30 -4.36 6.99 -13.02
C ASN A 30 -4.48 5.47 -13.20
N HIS A 31 -4.27 4.99 -14.43
CA HIS A 31 -4.36 3.57 -14.78
C HIS A 31 -3.32 2.66 -14.08
N HIS A 32 -2.18 3.19 -13.65
CA HIS A 32 -1.21 2.42 -12.86
C HIS A 32 -1.71 2.20 -11.43
N GLU A 33 -2.25 3.23 -10.77
CA GLU A 33 -2.86 3.10 -9.44
C GLU A 33 -4.10 2.21 -9.48
N TYR A 34 -4.92 2.34 -10.52
CA TYR A 34 -6.04 1.43 -10.78
C TYR A 34 -5.61 -0.03 -10.80
N PHE A 35 -4.53 -0.35 -11.53
CA PHE A 35 -4.01 -1.70 -11.55
C PHE A 35 -3.42 -2.11 -10.20
N ALA A 36 -2.64 -1.25 -9.55
CA ALA A 36 -2.02 -1.52 -8.26
C ALA A 36 -3.05 -1.82 -7.15
N GLU A 37 -4.12 -1.03 -7.07
CA GLU A 37 -5.26 -1.24 -6.16
C GLU A 37 -6.01 -2.54 -6.47
N GLY A 38 -6.17 -2.86 -7.75
CA GLY A 38 -6.68 -4.15 -8.22
C GLY A 38 -5.81 -5.32 -7.75
N VAL A 39 -4.49 -5.22 -7.86
CA VAL A 39 -3.55 -6.25 -7.39
C VAL A 39 -3.64 -6.42 -5.88
N GLN A 40 -3.71 -5.34 -5.12
CA GLN A 40 -3.89 -5.40 -3.65
C GLN A 40 -5.18 -6.15 -3.30
N SER A 41 -6.29 -5.84 -3.97
CA SER A 41 -7.57 -6.52 -3.79
C SER A 41 -7.50 -7.99 -4.22
N TRP A 42 -6.81 -8.30 -5.34
CA TRP A 42 -6.61 -9.66 -5.82
C TRP A 42 -5.93 -10.57 -4.79
N PHE A 43 -5.09 -10.02 -3.92
CA PHE A 43 -4.43 -10.74 -2.84
C PHE A 43 -5.06 -10.53 -1.45
N ASN A 44 -6.25 -9.93 -1.36
CA ASN A 44 -6.94 -9.61 -0.10
C ASN A 44 -6.07 -8.75 0.84
N ASN A 45 -5.34 -7.80 0.26
CA ASN A 45 -4.43 -6.91 0.98
C ASN A 45 -4.77 -5.43 0.79
N ASN A 46 -5.88 -5.10 0.11
CA ASN A 46 -6.25 -3.70 -0.01
C ASN A 46 -6.71 -3.13 1.35
N ARG A 47 -6.71 -1.81 1.46
CA ARG A 47 -7.21 -1.15 2.66
C ARG A 47 -8.73 -1.25 2.74
N GLN A 48 -9.20 -1.39 3.97
CA GLN A 48 -10.61 -1.25 4.30
C GLN A 48 -11.11 0.15 3.91
N PRO A 49 -12.40 0.29 3.59
CA PRO A 49 -12.96 1.56 3.11
C PRO A 49 -12.64 2.74 4.02
N ASP A 50 -12.07 3.78 3.42
CA ASP A 50 -11.77 5.05 4.05
C ASP A 50 -12.05 6.21 3.07
N HIS A 51 -11.43 7.37 3.25
CA HIS A 51 -11.60 8.49 2.33
C HIS A 51 -11.17 8.11 0.91
N ASP A 52 -10.02 7.45 0.78
CA ASP A 52 -9.33 7.18 -0.48
C ASP A 52 -9.66 5.79 -1.05
N HIS A 53 -10.15 4.86 -0.22
CA HIS A 53 -10.45 3.48 -0.61
C HIS A 53 -11.96 3.21 -0.52
N ASN A 54 -12.49 2.33 -1.39
CA ASN A 54 -13.89 1.89 -1.34
C ASN A 54 -13.99 0.52 -0.62
N HIS A 55 -15.12 -0.16 -0.79
CA HIS A 55 -15.39 -1.45 -0.16
C HIS A 55 -14.69 -2.64 -0.83
N VAL A 56 -13.98 -2.43 -1.95
CA VAL A 56 -13.35 -3.51 -2.70
C VAL A 56 -11.97 -3.76 -2.11
N ASP A 57 -11.88 -4.71 -1.18
CA ASP A 57 -10.61 -5.07 -0.56
C ASP A 57 -10.23 -6.56 -0.67
N THR A 58 -11.14 -7.37 -1.24
CA THR A 58 -10.91 -8.78 -1.53
C THR A 58 -11.01 -9.12 -3.01
N ARG A 59 -10.43 -10.26 -3.40
CA ARG A 59 -10.54 -10.80 -4.76
C ARG A 59 -12.00 -11.05 -5.16
N LYS A 60 -12.80 -11.48 -4.19
CA LYS A 60 -14.22 -11.76 -4.40
C LYS A 60 -14.97 -10.49 -4.77
N GLU A 61 -14.82 -9.44 -3.97
CA GLU A 61 -15.45 -8.14 -4.26
C GLU A 61 -14.92 -7.55 -5.56
N LEU A 62 -13.63 -7.69 -5.86
CA LEU A 62 -13.07 -7.19 -7.12
C LEU A 62 -13.72 -7.86 -8.33
N ARG A 63 -13.95 -9.18 -8.28
CA ARG A 63 -14.64 -9.91 -9.36
C ARG A 63 -16.09 -9.47 -9.54
N GLU A 64 -16.76 -9.08 -8.47
CA GLU A 64 -18.16 -8.61 -8.48
C GLU A 64 -18.25 -7.15 -8.93
N TYR A 65 -17.35 -6.31 -8.46
CA TYR A 65 -17.37 -4.86 -8.67
C TYR A 65 -16.77 -4.43 -10.01
N ASP A 66 -15.57 -4.94 -10.32
CA ASP A 66 -14.81 -4.59 -11.52
C ASP A 66 -14.26 -5.84 -12.20
N PRO A 67 -15.12 -6.59 -12.93
CA PRO A 67 -14.70 -7.82 -13.60
C PRO A 67 -13.63 -7.61 -14.68
N GLY A 68 -13.50 -6.38 -15.22
CA GLY A 68 -12.46 -6.03 -16.18
C GLY A 68 -11.08 -5.99 -15.52
N LEU A 69 -10.98 -5.28 -14.39
CA LEU A 69 -9.76 -5.29 -13.57
C LEU A 69 -9.44 -6.70 -13.05
N ALA A 70 -10.46 -7.43 -12.59
CA ALA A 70 -10.29 -8.80 -12.12
C ALA A 70 -9.72 -9.74 -13.20
N ALA A 71 -10.13 -9.57 -14.47
CA ALA A 71 -9.61 -10.36 -15.59
C ALA A 71 -8.13 -10.08 -15.86
N LEU A 72 -7.70 -8.81 -15.78
CA LEU A 72 -6.29 -8.43 -15.92
C LEU A 72 -5.44 -9.05 -14.79
N CYS A 73 -5.91 -9.01 -13.54
CA CYS A 73 -5.23 -9.68 -12.44
C CYS A 73 -5.18 -11.20 -12.62
N LEU A 74 -6.26 -11.82 -13.10
CA LEU A 74 -6.31 -13.26 -13.38
C LEU A 74 -5.29 -13.67 -14.45
N GLU A 75 -5.12 -12.87 -15.50
CA GLU A 75 -4.14 -13.14 -16.55
C GLU A 75 -2.70 -13.14 -16.02
N VAL A 76 -2.36 -12.16 -15.17
CA VAL A 76 -1.00 -11.99 -14.65
C VAL A 76 -0.68 -13.00 -13.55
N PHE A 77 -1.62 -13.25 -12.64
CA PHE A 77 -1.38 -14.02 -11.41
C PHE A 77 -2.01 -15.41 -11.38
N GLY A 78 -2.88 -15.72 -12.35
CA GLY A 78 -3.67 -16.95 -12.36
C GLY A 78 -4.64 -17.04 -11.18
N ASP A 79 -5.30 -18.20 -11.07
CA ASP A 79 -6.21 -18.49 -9.95
C ASP A 79 -5.44 -19.02 -8.74
N THR A 80 -4.46 -18.24 -8.29
CA THR A 80 -3.59 -18.62 -7.18
C THR A 80 -4.37 -18.74 -5.86
N ALA A 81 -4.09 -19.77 -5.07
CA ALA A 81 -4.62 -19.88 -3.70
C ALA A 81 -3.99 -18.85 -2.74
N LEU A 82 -2.97 -18.11 -3.18
CA LEU A 82 -2.31 -17.11 -2.36
C LEU A 82 -3.27 -15.98 -2.01
N VAL A 83 -3.40 -15.75 -0.71
CA VAL A 83 -4.05 -14.59 -0.10
C VAL A 83 -3.13 -14.07 1.00
N TYR A 84 -3.04 -12.76 1.13
CA TYR A 84 -2.21 -12.13 2.13
C TYR A 84 -2.73 -12.44 3.54
N SER A 85 -1.80 -12.68 4.46
CA SER A 85 -2.06 -12.72 5.89
C SER A 85 -1.17 -11.71 6.59
N ARG A 86 -1.79 -10.90 7.46
CA ARG A 86 -1.07 -9.93 8.29
C ARG A 86 -0.08 -10.68 9.18
N PRO A 87 1.13 -10.14 9.42
CA PRO A 87 2.12 -10.80 10.27
C PRO A 87 1.58 -11.27 11.61
N ALA A 88 0.70 -10.49 12.24
CA ALA A 88 0.06 -10.82 13.51
C ALA A 88 -0.84 -12.08 13.45
N THR A 89 -1.37 -12.42 12.28
CA THR A 89 -2.28 -13.57 12.09
C THR A 89 -1.61 -14.77 11.43
N ARG A 90 -0.31 -14.67 11.10
CA ARG A 90 0.45 -15.78 10.51
C ARG A 90 0.63 -16.92 11.50
N LEU A 91 0.54 -18.16 11.01
CA LEU A 91 0.79 -19.35 11.81
C LEU A 91 2.22 -19.31 12.38
N ARG A 92 2.35 -19.42 13.70
CA ARG A 92 3.66 -19.46 14.39
C ARG A 92 4.44 -20.76 14.15
N ALA A 93 3.95 -21.68 13.32
CA ALA A 93 4.64 -22.93 13.00
C ALA A 93 6.05 -22.69 12.42
N HIS A 94 6.21 -21.67 11.57
CA HIS A 94 7.52 -21.27 11.05
C HIS A 94 8.45 -20.65 12.11
N LEU A 95 7.91 -20.33 13.29
CA LEU A 95 8.60 -19.81 14.47
C LEU A 95 8.63 -20.85 15.60
N ALA A 96 8.50 -22.14 15.28
CA ALA A 96 8.58 -23.20 16.28
C ALA A 96 9.92 -23.11 17.04
N GLY A 97 9.85 -22.96 18.36
CA GLY A 97 11.03 -22.80 19.22
C GLY A 97 11.62 -21.38 19.28
N TYR A 98 11.06 -20.40 18.55
CA TYR A 98 11.46 -19.01 18.69
C TYR A 98 10.78 -18.36 19.90
N ASP A 99 11.58 -17.82 20.81
CA ASP A 99 11.11 -16.98 21.92
C ASP A 99 11.37 -15.50 21.60
N PRO A 100 10.32 -14.71 21.30
CA PRO A 100 10.46 -13.28 21.04
C PRO A 100 11.11 -12.49 22.19
N SER A 101 11.05 -12.99 23.44
CA SER A 101 11.69 -12.35 24.59
C SER A 101 13.21 -12.43 24.56
N GLN A 102 13.77 -13.42 23.86
CA GLN A 102 15.21 -13.61 23.66
C GLN A 102 15.72 -12.97 22.36
N ALA A 103 14.84 -12.29 21.61
CA ALA A 103 15.22 -11.64 20.37
C ALA A 103 16.24 -10.51 20.63
N PRO A 104 17.31 -10.40 19.83
CA PRO A 104 18.21 -9.26 19.94
C PRO A 104 17.44 -7.97 19.63
N THR A 105 17.60 -6.97 20.48
CA THR A 105 17.09 -5.64 20.19
C THR A 105 18.06 -4.91 19.28
N PHE A 106 17.50 -4.15 18.34
CA PHE A 106 18.32 -3.29 17.52
C PHE A 106 19.00 -2.22 18.40
N ALA A 107 20.33 -2.14 18.28
CA ALA A 107 21.14 -1.08 18.87
C ALA A 107 22.02 -0.46 17.79
N TRP A 108 21.97 0.88 17.69
CA TRP A 108 22.83 1.59 16.76
C TRP A 108 24.31 1.33 17.07
N PRO A 109 25.12 0.93 16.08
CA PRO A 109 26.56 0.79 16.26
C PRO A 109 27.20 2.10 16.72
N LYS A 110 28.11 2.04 17.71
CA LYS A 110 28.81 3.23 18.26
C LYS A 110 29.45 4.12 17.17
N ARG A 111 29.96 3.50 16.09
CA ARG A 111 30.55 4.19 14.94
C ARG A 111 29.60 5.19 14.24
N LEU A 112 28.29 5.06 14.45
CA LEU A 112 27.29 5.94 13.84
C LEU A 112 26.88 7.11 14.75
N GLY A 113 27.47 7.25 15.94
CA GLY A 113 27.11 8.30 16.89
C GLY A 113 27.29 9.72 16.33
N ASP A 114 28.35 9.95 15.57
CA ASP A 114 28.64 11.26 14.98
C ASP A 114 27.65 11.61 13.86
N ALA A 115 27.32 10.63 13.01
CA ALA A 115 26.30 10.79 11.98
C ALA A 115 24.93 11.08 12.59
N GLN A 116 24.55 10.40 13.68
CA GLN A 116 23.29 10.66 14.38
C GLN A 116 23.23 12.06 14.98
N ARG A 117 24.33 12.52 15.60
CA ARG A 117 24.40 13.86 16.18
C ARG A 117 24.26 14.93 15.09
N LYS A 118 24.99 14.78 13.98
CA LYS A 118 24.89 15.69 12.84
C LYS A 118 23.49 15.76 12.26
N ILE A 119 22.83 14.62 12.06
CA ILE A 119 21.44 14.58 11.57
C ILE A 119 20.50 15.33 12.53
N ARG A 120 20.66 15.16 13.85
CA ARG A 120 19.83 15.87 14.83
C ARG A 120 20.08 17.38 14.83
N GLU A 121 21.33 17.80 14.73
CA GLU A 121 21.72 19.22 14.60
C GLU A 121 21.14 19.83 13.33
N ASP A 122 21.27 19.14 12.19
CA ASP A 122 20.70 19.58 10.90
C ASP A 122 19.17 19.70 10.98
N VAL A 123 18.48 18.77 11.63
CA VAL A 123 17.02 18.83 11.85
C VAL A 123 16.65 20.00 12.78
N ALA A 124 17.39 20.22 13.85
CA ALA A 124 17.15 21.34 14.78
C ALA A 124 17.35 22.70 14.10
N ASN A 125 18.40 22.84 13.28
CA ASN A 125 18.67 24.06 12.54
C ASN A 125 17.59 24.33 11.47
N ARG A 126 17.13 23.30 10.77
CA ARG A 126 15.98 23.41 9.83
C ARG A 126 14.68 23.79 10.52
N SER A 127 14.49 23.35 11.77
CA SER A 127 13.30 23.68 12.58
C SER A 127 13.39 25.08 13.18
N GLY A 128 14.60 25.57 13.48
CA GLY A 128 14.87 26.95 13.91
C GLY A 128 14.60 27.97 12.81
N ASP A 129 14.86 27.63 11.54
CA ASP A 129 14.53 28.47 10.38
C ASP A 129 13.03 28.51 10.06
N GLN A 130 12.20 27.60 10.60
CA GLN A 130 10.74 27.57 10.41
C GLN A 130 9.95 28.19 11.58
N ALA A 131 10.60 28.82 12.57
CA ALA A 131 9.92 29.48 13.68
C ALA A 131 9.36 30.89 13.34
N ALA A 132 9.20 31.22 12.06
CA ALA A 132 8.41 32.35 11.62
C ALA A 132 7.11 31.85 10.97
N THR A 133 6.00 32.10 11.68
CA THR A 133 4.59 31.99 11.24
C THR A 133 4.01 30.58 11.09
N VAL A 134 3.31 30.10 12.13
CA VAL A 134 1.90 29.66 12.07
C VAL A 134 1.36 29.66 13.51
N THR A 135 0.38 30.51 13.80
CA THR A 135 -0.45 30.41 15.01
C THR A 135 -1.49 29.31 14.78
N PRO A 136 -1.61 28.28 15.63
CA PRO A 136 -2.70 27.31 15.52
C PRO A 136 -4.05 27.94 15.92
N PRO A 137 -5.18 27.53 15.31
CA PRO A 137 -6.50 28.02 15.72
C PRO A 137 -6.92 27.41 17.06
N ASP A 138 -7.61 28.23 17.86
CA ASP A 138 -8.26 27.84 19.10
C ASP A 138 -9.41 26.86 18.84
N PHE A 139 -9.50 25.82 19.67
CA PHE A 139 -10.66 24.93 19.78
C PHE A 139 -11.64 25.46 20.83
#